data_AF-A0A2G5V9V0-F1
#
_entry.id   AF-A0A2G5V9V0-F1
#
_cell.length_a   1.000
_cell.length_b   1.000
_cell.length_c   1.000
_cell.angle_alpha   90.00
_cell.angle_beta   90.00
_cell.angle_gamma   90.00
#
_symmetry.space_group_name_H-M   'P 1'
#
loop_
_entity.id
_entity.type
_entity.pdbx_description
1 polymer ?
#
loop_
_entity_poly.entity_id
_entity_poly.type
_entity_poly.pdbx_seq_one_letter_code
_entity_poly.pdbx_strand_id
1 'polypeptide(L)'
;MSSPKRLNWSGPPPSESSSDTWFPKPNIPSGRVAYKRYLKACDYISKRPIYQDSKIVNLAKLFDPNNVEWPQRVFRVADKNGSSRYEAYCKRKGEIGYRKAWKNATADSALKLEWRQRAVALKEEQDDQINRGYLVVLRRG
;
A
#
# COMPACT_ATOMS: atom_id res chain seq x y z
N MET A 1 58.11 -38.21 -22.06
CA MET A 1 57.13 -38.05 -20.96
C MET A 1 56.01 -37.15 -21.47
N SER A 2 54.79 -37.62 -21.33
CA SER A 2 53.56 -37.14 -21.97
C SER A 2 53.17 -35.70 -21.63
N SER A 3 52.72 -34.96 -22.64
CA SER A 3 52.00 -33.70 -22.52
C SER A 3 50.66 -33.88 -21.77
N PRO A 4 50.28 -32.97 -20.86
CA PRO A 4 48.89 -32.87 -20.44
C PRO A 4 48.10 -31.94 -21.38
N LYS A 5 47.03 -32.52 -21.93
CA LYS A 5 45.96 -31.88 -22.72
C LYS A 5 45.39 -30.63 -22.02
N ARG A 6 45.39 -29.48 -22.70
CA ARG A 6 44.50 -28.36 -22.36
C ARG A 6 43.09 -28.70 -22.86
N LEU A 7 42.16 -28.90 -21.94
CA LEU A 7 40.74 -29.02 -22.21
C LEU A 7 40.21 -27.65 -22.68
N ASN A 8 39.79 -27.62 -23.94
CA ASN A 8 39.09 -26.51 -24.58
C ASN A 8 37.64 -26.52 -24.09
N TRP A 9 37.31 -25.63 -23.15
CA TRP A 9 35.94 -25.43 -22.67
C TRP A 9 35.36 -24.19 -23.32
N SER A 10 34.45 -24.40 -24.28
CA SER A 10 33.60 -23.37 -24.87
C SER A 10 32.34 -23.21 -24.02
N GLY A 11 32.44 -22.43 -22.94
CA GLY A 11 31.26 -22.01 -22.18
C GLY A 11 30.40 -21.05 -23.00
N PRO A 12 29.07 -21.09 -22.90
CA PRO A 12 28.21 -20.10 -23.54
C PRO A 12 28.47 -18.70 -22.93
N PRO A 13 28.30 -17.61 -23.70
CA PRO A 13 28.41 -16.27 -23.16
C PRO A 13 27.36 -16.11 -22.04
N PRO A 14 27.70 -15.55 -20.87
CA PRO A 14 26.68 -15.20 -19.90
C PRO A 14 25.74 -14.18 -20.53
N SER A 15 24.52 -14.67 -20.71
CA SER A 15 23.33 -14.06 -21.24
C SER A 15 23.10 -12.63 -20.76
N GLU A 16 22.55 -11.84 -21.67
CA GLU A 16 21.94 -10.54 -21.44
C GLU A 16 21.31 -10.43 -20.04
N SER A 17 21.68 -9.35 -19.38
CA SER A 17 21.08 -8.84 -18.16
C SER A 17 19.58 -8.58 -18.37
N SER A 18 18.78 -9.65 -18.39
CA SER A 18 17.36 -9.59 -18.11
C SER A 18 17.25 -9.34 -16.62
N SER A 19 17.23 -8.06 -16.24
CA SER A 19 16.63 -7.65 -14.99
C SER A 19 15.14 -7.98 -15.07
N ASP A 20 14.82 -9.28 -14.95
CA ASP A 20 13.52 -9.78 -14.55
C ASP A 20 13.32 -9.31 -13.12
N THR A 21 12.94 -8.04 -13.01
CA THR A 21 12.25 -7.56 -11.84
C THR A 21 11.12 -8.54 -11.56
N TRP A 22 11.20 -9.22 -10.43
CA TRP A 22 10.13 -9.97 -9.77
C TRP A 22 9.01 -9.01 -9.34
N PHE A 23 8.54 -8.17 -10.25
CA PHE A 23 7.26 -7.50 -10.11
C PHE A 23 6.29 -8.38 -10.88
N PRO A 24 5.24 -8.93 -10.23
CA PRO A 24 4.18 -9.58 -10.98
C PRO A 24 3.73 -8.61 -12.08
N LYS A 25 3.80 -9.06 -13.33
CA LYS A 25 3.35 -8.29 -14.50
C LYS A 25 1.96 -7.73 -14.16
N PRO A 26 1.76 -6.40 -14.17
CA PRO A 26 0.48 -5.84 -13.79
C PRO A 26 -0.57 -6.38 -14.75
N ASN A 27 -1.53 -7.13 -14.23
CA ASN A 27 -2.70 -7.61 -14.96
C ASN A 27 -3.65 -6.44 -15.16
N ILE A 28 -3.16 -5.48 -15.96
CA ILE A 28 -3.87 -4.27 -16.36
C ILE A 28 -5.26 -4.70 -16.87
N PRO A 29 -6.35 -4.02 -16.46
CA PRO A 29 -7.67 -4.32 -16.97
C PRO A 29 -7.64 -4.39 -18.50
N SER A 30 -7.95 -5.55 -19.06
CA SER A 30 -7.73 -5.90 -20.48
C SER A 30 -8.58 -5.10 -21.48
N GLY A 31 -9.29 -4.05 -21.02
CA GLY A 31 -10.04 -3.11 -21.83
C GLY A 31 -9.42 -1.71 -21.84
N ARG A 32 -9.32 -1.10 -23.02
CA ARG A 32 -8.78 0.26 -23.24
C ARG A 32 -9.41 1.33 -22.32
N VAL A 33 -10.68 1.18 -21.98
CA VAL A 33 -11.41 2.09 -21.07
C VAL A 33 -11.00 1.89 -19.62
N ALA A 34 -10.91 0.64 -19.16
CA ALA A 34 -10.56 0.31 -17.79
C ALA A 34 -9.08 0.66 -17.49
N TYR A 35 -8.17 0.44 -18.44
CA TYR A 35 -6.79 0.88 -18.30
C TYR A 35 -6.64 2.41 -18.20
N LYS A 36 -7.37 3.19 -19.01
CA LYS A 36 -7.39 4.66 -18.88
C LYS A 36 -7.88 5.12 -17.51
N ARG A 37 -8.87 4.44 -16.92
CA ARG A 37 -9.36 4.75 -15.57
C ARG A 37 -8.34 4.40 -14.50
N TYR A 38 -7.66 3.26 -14.65
CA TYR A 38 -6.54 2.87 -13.78
C TYR A 38 -5.42 3.91 -13.79
N LEU A 39 -4.96 4.36 -14.97
CA LEU A 39 -3.91 5.39 -15.06
C LEU A 39 -4.33 6.71 -14.38
N LYS A 40 -5.61 7.09 -14.51
CA LYS A 40 -6.16 8.26 -13.79
C LYS A 40 -6.14 8.06 -12.27
N ALA A 41 -6.42 6.86 -11.78
CA ALA A 41 -6.31 6.54 -10.36
C ALA A 41 -4.85 6.63 -9.89
N CYS A 42 -3.89 6.08 -10.65
CA CYS A 42 -2.46 6.21 -10.36
C CYS A 42 -1.98 7.66 -10.29
N ASP A 43 -2.35 8.49 -11.27
CA ASP A 43 -2.03 9.91 -11.26
C ASP A 43 -2.67 10.63 -10.06
N TYR A 44 -3.94 10.31 -9.77
CA TYR A 44 -4.64 10.87 -8.63
C TYR A 44 -3.92 10.56 -7.32
N ILE A 45 -3.66 9.29 -7.00
CA ILE A 45 -3.05 8.88 -5.73
C ILE A 45 -1.63 9.42 -5.55
N SER A 46 -0.87 9.60 -6.64
CA SER A 46 0.51 10.09 -6.59
C SER A 46 0.62 11.50 -5.98
N LYS A 47 -0.48 12.26 -6.01
CA LYS A 47 -0.60 13.63 -5.52
C LYS A 47 -1.23 13.71 -4.13
N ARG A 48 -1.60 12.57 -3.51
CA ARG A 48 -2.36 12.55 -2.26
C ARG A 48 -1.42 12.46 -1.05
N PRO A 49 -1.44 13.44 -0.13
CA PRO A 49 -0.55 13.47 1.04
C PRO A 49 -0.63 12.22 1.92
N ILE A 50 -1.80 11.58 1.97
CA ILE A 50 -2.03 10.41 2.80
C ILE A 50 -1.17 9.19 2.42
N TYR A 51 -0.73 9.12 1.16
CA TYR A 51 0.21 8.08 0.69
C TYR A 51 1.65 8.36 1.12
N GLN A 52 1.95 9.58 1.54
CA GLN A 52 3.26 10.00 2.05
C GLN A 52 3.32 9.95 3.59
N ASP A 53 2.18 9.78 4.27
CA ASP A 53 2.11 9.75 5.73
C ASP A 53 2.66 8.43 6.30
N SER A 54 3.92 8.47 6.74
CA SER A 54 4.60 7.34 7.36
C SER A 54 3.91 6.78 8.61
N LYS A 55 3.02 7.54 9.28
CA LYS A 55 2.27 7.07 10.45
C LYS A 55 1.08 6.19 10.06
N ILE A 56 0.62 6.25 8.82
CA ILE A 56 -0.47 5.41 8.32
C ILE A 56 0.13 4.12 7.75
N VAL A 57 0.22 3.11 8.61
CA VAL A 57 0.95 1.85 8.30
C VAL A 57 0.32 1.02 7.20
N ASN A 58 -1.01 1.06 7.09
CA ASN A 58 -1.76 0.19 6.21
C ASN A 58 -2.79 0.98 5.40
N LEU A 59 -2.49 1.13 4.11
CA LEU A 59 -3.32 1.77 3.10
C LEU A 59 -4.19 0.78 2.33
N ALA A 60 -4.33 -0.49 2.75
CA ALA A 60 -5.19 -1.51 2.10
C ALA A 60 -6.70 -1.20 2.14
N LYS A 61 -7.08 0.00 2.59
CA LYS A 61 -8.44 0.55 2.51
C LYS A 61 -8.57 1.58 1.39
N LEU A 62 -7.45 1.98 0.79
CA LEU A 62 -7.35 2.86 -0.35
C LEU A 62 -6.92 2.05 -1.58
N PHE A 63 -6.96 2.72 -2.72
CA PHE A 63 -6.48 2.19 -3.98
C PHE A 63 -4.98 1.94 -3.92
N ASP A 64 -4.57 0.70 -4.19
CA ASP A 64 -3.17 0.28 -4.26
C ASP A 64 -2.75 0.14 -5.73
N PRO A 65 -1.82 0.94 -6.25
CA PRO A 65 -1.40 0.85 -7.65
C PRO A 65 -0.79 -0.52 -7.99
N ASN A 66 -0.28 -1.27 -7.01
CA ASN A 66 0.28 -2.59 -7.22
C ASN A 66 -0.79 -3.69 -7.31
N ASN A 67 -2.02 -3.39 -6.89
CA ASN A 67 -3.15 -4.31 -7.04
C ASN A 67 -3.81 -4.11 -8.41
N VAL A 68 -3.87 -5.22 -9.14
CA VAL A 68 -4.33 -5.30 -10.53
C VAL A 68 -5.86 -5.38 -10.65
N GLU A 69 -6.57 -5.59 -9.54
CA GLU A 69 -8.04 -5.63 -9.51
C GLU A 69 -8.65 -4.27 -9.89
N TRP A 70 -9.73 -4.28 -10.68
CA TRP A 70 -10.48 -3.06 -11.01
C TRP A 70 -12.00 -3.28 -11.11
N PRO A 71 -12.82 -2.44 -10.42
CA PRO A 71 -12.46 -1.59 -9.29
C PRO A 71 -11.91 -2.43 -8.13
N GLN A 72 -11.06 -1.86 -7.27
CA GLN A 72 -10.50 -2.63 -6.16
C GLN A 72 -11.54 -2.82 -5.06
N ARG A 73 -11.61 -4.04 -4.54
CA ARG A 73 -12.52 -4.37 -3.44
C ARG A 73 -11.81 -4.15 -2.11
N VAL A 74 -12.33 -3.22 -1.33
CA VAL A 74 -11.77 -2.88 -0.02
C VAL A 74 -12.84 -2.96 1.06
N PHE A 75 -12.41 -3.14 2.30
CA PHE A 75 -13.32 -2.94 3.43
C PHE A 75 -13.41 -1.45 3.78
N ARG A 76 -14.55 -1.06 4.36
CA ARG A 76 -14.76 0.28 4.89
C ARG A 76 -13.74 0.62 5.98
N VAL A 77 -13.28 1.87 6.01
CA VAL A 77 -12.56 2.42 7.17
C VAL A 77 -13.55 2.51 8.34
N ALA A 78 -13.32 1.70 9.37
CA ALA A 78 -14.18 1.65 10.56
C ALA A 78 -13.67 2.53 11.71
N ASP A 79 -12.36 2.82 11.75
CA ASP A 79 -11.73 3.56 12.83
C ASP A 79 -12.07 5.05 12.75
N LYS A 80 -12.98 5.51 13.62
CA LYS A 80 -13.41 6.91 13.70
C LYS A 80 -12.47 7.78 14.56
N ASN A 81 -11.74 7.15 15.49
CA ASN A 81 -11.03 7.86 16.55
C ASN A 81 -9.50 7.73 16.44
N GLY A 82 -9.01 6.95 15.48
CA GLY A 82 -7.58 6.75 15.23
C GLY A 82 -6.90 5.75 16.16
N SER A 83 -7.64 5.10 17.07
CA SER A 83 -7.06 4.20 18.08
C SER A 83 -6.44 2.96 17.46
N SER A 84 -7.12 2.36 16.48
CA SER A 84 -6.62 1.17 15.79
C SER A 84 -5.40 1.49 14.93
N ARG A 85 -5.37 2.70 14.34
CA ARG A 85 -4.19 3.16 13.57
C ARG A 85 -3.00 3.46 14.46
N TYR A 86 -3.21 4.14 15.59
CA TYR A 86 -2.17 4.36 16.58
C TYR A 86 -1.57 3.04 17.06
N GLU A 87 -2.43 2.08 17.43
CA GLU A 87 -1.98 0.74 17.84
C GLU A 87 -1.17 0.04 16.74
N ALA A 88 -1.62 0.07 15.49
CA ALA A 88 -0.89 -0.52 14.37
C ALA A 88 0.49 0.13 14.15
N TYR A 89 0.56 1.45 14.28
CA TYR A 89 1.81 2.21 14.17
C TYR A 89 2.80 1.85 15.28
N CYS A 90 2.37 1.90 16.54
CA CYS A 90 3.19 1.57 17.69
C CYS A 90 3.69 0.12 17.64
N LYS A 91 2.83 -0.82 17.25
CA LYS A 91 3.22 -2.23 17.05
C LYS A 91 4.34 -2.37 16.03
N ARG A 92 4.23 -1.70 14.86
CA ARG A 92 5.28 -1.74 13.84
C ARG A 92 6.59 -1.12 14.33
N LYS A 93 6.51 -0.09 15.18
CA LYS A 93 7.68 0.56 15.79
C LYS A 93 8.27 -0.21 16.97
N GLY A 94 7.61 -1.28 17.43
CA GLY A 94 8.03 -2.01 18.64
C GLY A 94 7.85 -1.21 19.93
N GLU A 95 6.96 -0.22 19.93
CA GLU A 95 6.70 0.59 21.13
C GLU A 95 5.95 -0.24 22.19
N ILE A 96 6.30 -0.04 23.45
CA ILE A 96 5.69 -0.71 24.60
C ILE A 96 4.81 0.31 25.35
N GLY A 97 3.73 -0.16 25.98
CA GLY A 97 2.87 0.70 26.83
C GLY A 97 1.94 1.65 26.07
N TYR A 98 1.95 1.63 24.72
CA TYR A 98 1.11 2.50 23.89
C TYR A 98 -0.39 2.40 24.23
N ARG A 99 -0.89 1.20 24.59
CA ARG A 99 -2.29 1.03 25.02
C ARG A 99 -2.62 1.85 26.27
N LYS A 100 -1.71 1.88 27.25
CA LYS A 100 -1.87 2.68 28.48
C LYS A 100 -1.77 4.16 28.17
N ALA A 101 -0.83 4.57 27.31
CA ALA A 101 -0.71 5.96 26.85
C ALA A 101 -2.01 6.44 26.18
N TRP A 102 -2.60 5.66 25.28
CA TRP A 102 -3.87 6.00 24.64
C TRP A 102 -5.03 6.11 25.64
N LYS A 103 -5.13 5.16 26.57
CA LYS A 103 -6.20 5.12 27.57
C LYS A 103 -6.14 6.33 28.51
N ASN A 104 -4.92 6.72 28.92
CA ASN A 104 -4.71 7.81 29.87
C ASN A 104 -4.73 9.20 29.23
N ALA A 105 -4.59 9.30 27.92
CA ALA A 105 -4.66 10.57 27.21
C ALA A 105 -6.08 11.16 27.23
N THR A 106 -6.19 12.45 27.53
CA THR A 106 -7.46 13.20 27.43
C THR A 106 -7.93 13.32 25.98
N ALA A 107 -9.23 13.55 25.76
CA ALA A 107 -9.78 13.68 24.41
C ALA A 107 -9.09 14.78 23.59
N ASP A 108 -8.71 15.88 24.24
CA ASP A 108 -8.06 17.05 23.63
C ASP A 108 -6.54 16.97 23.66
N SER A 109 -5.97 15.84 24.10
CA SER A 109 -4.53 15.63 24.01
C SER A 109 -4.06 15.67 22.56
N ALA A 110 -2.86 16.20 22.35
CA ALA A 110 -2.22 16.21 21.03
C ALA A 110 -2.21 14.81 20.39
N LEU A 111 -1.98 13.76 21.18
CA LEU A 111 -2.06 12.37 20.74
C LEU A 111 -3.42 12.03 20.13
N LYS A 112 -4.52 12.22 20.87
CA LYS A 112 -5.86 11.83 20.38
C LYS A 112 -6.31 12.70 19.22
N LEU A 113 -6.03 14.00 19.26
CA LEU A 113 -6.35 14.92 18.16
C LEU A 113 -5.60 14.52 16.88
N GLU A 114 -4.31 14.25 16.98
CA GLU A 114 -3.46 13.86 15.86
C GLU A 114 -4.00 12.60 15.16
N TRP A 115 -4.29 11.55 15.92
CA TRP A 115 -4.74 10.27 15.36
C TRP A 115 -6.19 10.34 14.86
N ARG A 116 -7.03 11.15 15.49
CA ARG A 116 -8.38 11.44 14.99
C ARG A 116 -8.33 12.14 13.63
N GLN A 117 -7.49 13.16 13.47
CA GLN A 117 -7.32 13.86 12.19
C GLN A 117 -6.89 12.89 11.08
N ARG A 118 -5.92 12.01 11.36
CA ARG A 118 -5.49 10.97 10.40
C ARG A 118 -6.59 9.97 10.07
N ALA A 119 -7.41 9.58 11.05
CA ALA A 119 -8.54 8.68 10.84
C ALA A 119 -9.62 9.31 9.96
N VAL A 120 -9.85 10.62 10.11
CA VAL A 120 -10.76 11.40 9.25
C VAL A 120 -10.20 11.49 7.83
N ALA A 121 -8.94 11.92 7.65
CA ALA A 121 -8.29 12.03 6.34
C ALA A 121 -8.27 10.68 5.58
N LEU A 122 -7.82 9.62 6.25
CA LEU A 122 -8.44 8.29 6.26
C LEU A 122 -9.67 8.07 5.37
N LYS A 123 -10.78 8.24 6.05
CA LYS A 123 -12.13 8.01 5.58
C LYS A 123 -12.48 8.91 4.42
N GLU A 124 -12.11 10.20 4.47
CA GLU A 124 -12.39 11.17 3.40
C GLU A 124 -11.72 10.75 2.09
N GLU A 125 -10.45 10.34 2.15
CA GLU A 125 -9.77 9.81 0.97
C GLU A 125 -10.46 8.55 0.44
N GLN A 126 -10.85 7.62 1.32
CA GLN A 126 -11.57 6.43 0.88
C GLN A 126 -12.90 6.80 0.21
N ASP A 127 -13.64 7.76 0.77
CA ASP A 127 -14.90 8.26 0.23
C ASP A 127 -14.71 8.89 -1.16
N ASP A 128 -13.68 9.71 -1.33
CA ASP A 128 -13.31 10.29 -2.62
C ASP A 128 -13.00 9.22 -3.67
N GLN A 129 -12.23 8.20 -3.30
CA GLN A 129 -11.85 7.12 -4.21
C GLN A 129 -13.04 6.22 -4.58
N ILE A 130 -14.01 6.04 -3.67
CA ILE A 130 -15.29 5.38 -3.96
C ILE A 130 -16.13 6.22 -4.93
N ASN A 131 -16.28 7.52 -4.67
CA ASN A 131 -17.05 8.43 -5.53
C ASN A 131 -16.49 8.51 -6.96
N ARG A 132 -15.17 8.34 -7.10
CA ARG A 132 -14.47 8.28 -8.40
C ARG A 132 -14.54 6.91 -9.07
N GLY A 133 -15.09 5.90 -8.40
CA GLY A 133 -15.23 4.53 -8.90
C GLY A 133 -13.92 3.73 -8.91
N TYR A 134 -12.93 4.13 -8.12
CA TYR A 134 -11.66 3.38 -7.98
C TYR A 134 -11.83 2.19 -7.03
N LEU A 135 -12.74 2.34 -6.07
CA LEU A 135 -12.98 1.38 -4.99
C LEU A 135 -14.44 0.93 -4.97
N VAL A 136 -14.66 -0.31 -4.56
CA VAL A 136 -15.96 -0.82 -4.12
C VAL A 136 -15.82 -1.34 -2.69
N VAL A 137 -16.76 -0.95 -1.82
CA VAL A 137 -16.75 -1.35 -0.42
C VAL A 137 -17.45 -2.69 -0.24
N LEU A 138 -16.73 -3.65 0.32
CA LEU A 138 -17.30 -4.92 0.75
C LEU A 138 -18.12 -4.72 2.04
N ARG A 139 -19.32 -5.30 2.09
CA ARG A 139 -20.06 -5.46 3.35
C ARG A 139 -19.31 -6.48 4.21
N ARG A 140 -19.16 -6.19 5.51
CA ARG A 140 -18.78 -7.25 6.46
C ARG A 140 -19.95 -8.23 6.52
N GLY A 141 -19.69 -9.48 6.14
CA GLY A 141 -20.55 -10.62 6.47
C GLY A 141 -20.47 -10.94 7.95
#